data_AF-A0A6L6E0M1-F1
#
_entry.id   AF-A0A6L6E0M1-F1
#
_cell.length_a   1.000
_cell.length_b   1.000
_cell.length_c   1.000
_cell.angle_alpha   90.00
_cell.angle_beta   90.00
_cell.angle_gamma   90.00
#
_symmetry.space_group_name_H-M   'P 1'
#
loop_
_entity.id
_entity.type
_entity.pdbx_description
1 polymer ?
#
loop_
_entity_poly.entity_id
_entity_poly.type
_entity_poly.pdbx_seq_one_letter_code
_entity_poly.pdbx_strand_id
1 'polypeptide(L)' 'MADCQETLKELERFIDAELAHFEAEVVVSHLKTCTDCQGAFEFHTELRQAIRVKATRDELPDGFAERLMQCFGDNVYSPD' A
#
# COMPACT_ATOMS: atom_id res chain seq x y z
N MET A 1 -9.16 -8.73 22.83
CA MET A 1 -9.71 -9.06 21.51
C MET A 1 -9.65 -7.78 20.71
N ALA A 2 -8.78 -7.69 19.70
CA ALA A 2 -8.87 -6.56 18.78
C ALA A 2 -10.24 -6.67 18.09
N ASP A 3 -11.09 -5.68 18.33
CA ASP A 3 -12.46 -5.66 17.86
C ASP A 3 -12.47 -5.53 16.32
N CYS A 4 -13.44 -6.15 15.65
CA CYS A 4 -13.65 -6.00 14.22
C CYS A 4 -13.71 -4.50 13.85
N GLN A 5 -14.33 -3.68 14.69
CA GLN A 5 -14.39 -2.23 14.47
C GLN A 5 -13.01 -1.56 14.42
N GLU A 6 -12.08 -1.96 15.29
CA GLU A 6 -10.74 -1.38 15.30
C GLU A 6 -9.94 -1.88 14.09
N THR A 7 -10.06 -3.16 13.77
CA THR A 7 -9.42 -3.73 12.58
C THR A 7 -9.88 -3.03 11.30
N LEU A 8 -11.19 -2.76 11.18
CA LEU A 8 -11.75 -2.05 10.03
C LEU A 8 -11.28 -0.60 9.93
N LYS A 9 -11.06 0.11 11.05
CA LYS A 9 -10.50 1.47 11.02
C LYS A 9 -9.06 1.49 10.55
N GLU A 10 -8.26 0.54 11.02
CA GLU A 10 -6.83 0.46 10.70
C GLU A 10 -6.55 -0.21 9.36
N LEU A 11 -7.57 -0.78 8.71
CA LEU A 11 -7.44 -1.60 7.51
C LEU A 11 -6.81 -0.83 6.33
N GLU A 12 -7.23 0.41 6.09
CA GLU A 12 -6.68 1.22 5.00
C GLU A 12 -5.22 1.58 5.26
N ARG A 13 -4.89 1.99 6.48
CA ARG A 13 -3.51 2.27 6.91
C ARG A 13 -2.63 1.03 6.78
N PHE A 14 -3.18 -0.15 7.07
CA PHE A 14 -2.49 -1.42 6.86
C PHE A 14 -2.22 -1.68 5.37
N ILE A 15 -3.21 -1.46 4.50
CA ILE A 15 -3.11 -1.67 3.05
C ILE A 15 -2.07 -0.73 2.41
N ASP A 16 -1.96 0.50 2.90
CA ASP A 16 -0.98 1.47 2.44
C ASP A 16 0.38 1.38 3.16
N ALA A 17 0.57 0.38 4.02
CA ALA A 17 1.79 0.12 4.79
C ALA A 17 2.21 1.29 5.72
N GLU A 18 1.22 1.99 6.29
CA GLU A 18 1.39 3.13 7.20
C GLU A 18 1.31 2.76 8.69
N LEU A 19 1.10 1.49 9.02
CA LEU A 19 1.10 1.00 10.40
C LEU A 19 2.51 0.68 10.88
N ALA A 20 2.76 0.90 12.17
CA ALA A 20 3.96 0.37 12.80
C ALA A 20 3.91 -1.17 12.78
N HIS A 21 5.09 -1.81 12.83
CA HIS A 21 5.20 -3.27 12.71
C HIS A 21 4.29 -4.04 13.67
N PHE A 22 4.24 -3.63 14.94
CA PHE A 22 3.38 -4.26 15.95
C PHE A 22 1.88 -4.10 15.65
N GLU A 23 1.45 -2.93 15.18
CA GLU A 23 0.05 -2.68 14.84
C GLU A 23 -0.38 -3.52 13.62
N ALA A 24 0.50 -3.64 12.63
CA ALA A 24 0.30 -4.50 11.47
C ALA A 24 0.14 -5.97 11.87
N GLU A 25 0.95 -6.48 12.81
CA GLU A 25 0.81 -7.85 13.32
C GLU A 25 -0.55 -8.10 13.99
N VAL A 26 -1.08 -7.11 14.72
CA VAL A 26 -2.41 -7.19 15.35
C VAL A 26 -3.50 -7.31 14.29
N VAL A 27 -3.45 -6.48 13.25
CA VAL A 27 -4.39 -6.55 12.11
C VAL A 27 -4.31 -7.92 11.42
N VAL A 28 -3.10 -8.38 11.09
CA VAL A 28 -2.87 -9.69 10.45
C VAL A 28 -3.40 -10.84 11.31
N SER A 29 -3.19 -10.78 12.63
CA SER A 29 -3.71 -11.78 13.57
C SER A 29 -5.24 -11.85 13.54
N HIS A 30 -5.90 -10.68 13.51
CA HIS A 30 -7.36 -10.63 13.41
C HIS A 30 -7.87 -11.16 12.07
N LEU A 31 -7.27 -10.74 10.95
CA LEU A 31 -7.65 -11.19 9.60
C LEU A 31 -7.58 -12.71 9.43
N LYS A 32 -6.63 -13.39 10.11
CA LYS A 32 -6.52 -14.86 10.10
C LYS A 32 -7.68 -15.60 10.78
N THR A 33 -8.48 -14.91 11.59
CA THR A 33 -9.52 -15.53 12.44
C THR A 33 -10.92 -14.98 12.19
N CYS A 34 -11.06 -13.92 11.38
CA CYS A 34 -12.32 -13.23 11.14
C CYS A 34 -12.61 -13.11 9.64
N THR A 35 -13.55 -13.92 9.14
CA THR A 35 -13.93 -13.95 7.72
C THR A 35 -14.51 -12.62 7.23
N ASP A 36 -15.25 -11.90 8.07
CA ASP A 36 -15.83 -10.60 7.70
C ASP A 36 -14.74 -9.55 7.45
N CYS A 37 -13.76 -9.45 8.35
CA CYS A 37 -12.65 -8.52 8.17
C CYS A 37 -11.72 -8.97 7.05
N GLN A 38 -11.55 -10.28 6.84
CA GLN A 38 -10.84 -10.81 5.68
C GLN A 38 -11.51 -10.42 4.37
N GLY A 39 -12.84 -10.55 4.27
CA GLY A 39 -13.59 -10.13 3.08
C GLY A 39 -13.49 -8.63 2.82
N ALA A 40 -13.51 -7.81 3.87
CA ALA A 40 -13.25 -6.37 3.74
C ALA A 40 -11.83 -6.12 3.19
N PHE A 41 -10.81 -6.76 3.77
CA PHE A 41 -9.43 -6.64 3.28
C PHE A 41 -9.32 -6.99 1.80
N GLU A 42 -9.84 -8.14 1.40
CA GLU A 42 -9.82 -8.61 0.00
C GLU A 42 -10.47 -7.57 -0.93
N PHE A 43 -11.66 -7.07 -0.61
CA PHE A 43 -12.33 -6.03 -1.37
C PHE A 43 -11.47 -4.76 -1.56
N HIS A 44 -10.88 -4.23 -0.47
CA HIS A 44 -10.07 -3.02 -0.55
C HIS A 44 -8.78 -3.25 -1.36
N THR A 45 -8.15 -4.43 -1.25
CA THR A 45 -6.97 -4.76 -2.08
C THR A 45 -7.30 -4.88 -3.57
N GLU A 46 -8.44 -5.49 -3.92
CA GLU A 46 -8.92 -5.57 -5.30
C GLU A 46 -9.23 -4.18 -5.88
N LEU A 47 -9.90 -3.33 -5.09
CA LEU A 47 -10.18 -1.95 -5.47
C LEU A 47 -8.89 -1.15 -5.73
N ARG A 48 -7.92 -1.25 -4.82
CA ARG A 48 -6.60 -0.61 -4.97
C ARG A 48 -5.88 -1.07 -6.23
N GLN A 49 -5.93 -2.37 -6.52
CA GLN A 49 -5.35 -2.92 -7.75
C GLN A 49 -6.05 -2.36 -9.00
N ALA A 50 -7.39 -2.31 -9.01
CA ALA A 50 -8.16 -1.78 -10.13
C ALA A 50 -7.83 -0.29 -10.39
N ILE A 51 -7.74 0.52 -9.32
CA ILE A 51 -7.34 1.93 -9.40
C ILE A 51 -5.92 2.05 -9.96
N ARG A 52 -4.97 1.26 -9.45
CA ARG A 52 -3.58 1.27 -9.92
C ARG A 52 -3.50 0.97 -11.42
N VAL A 53 -4.20 -0.05 -11.90
CA VAL A 53 -4.24 -0.41 -13.33
C VAL A 53 -4.80 0.72 -14.19
N LYS A 54 -5.78 1.49 -13.69
CA LYS A 54 -6.32 2.64 -14.39
C LYS A 54 -5.35 3.82 -14.40
N ALA A 55 -4.71 4.09 -13.26
CA ALA A 55 -3.77 5.20 -13.12
C ALA A 55 -2.46 4.99 -13.91
N THR A 56 -1.97 3.75 -14.03
CA THR A 56 -0.73 3.46 -14.78
C THR A 56 -0.91 3.45 -16.30
N ARG A 57 -2.12 3.68 -16.81
CA ARG A 57 -2.38 3.83 -18.25
C ARG A 57 -2.15 5.25 -18.75
N ASP A 58 -1.91 6.19 -17.85
CA ASP A 58 -1.52 7.55 -18.24
C ASP A 58 -0.03 7.55 -18.61
N GLU A 59 0.26 7.98 -19.83
CA GLU A 59 1.64 8.17 -20.28
C GLU A 59 2.26 9.33 -19.48
N LEU A 60 3.48 9.10 -18.98
CA LEU A 60 4.26 10.17 -18.36
C LEU A 60 4.60 11.21 -19.44
N PRO A 61 4.60 12.52 -19.11
CA PRO A 61 5.02 13.54 -20.06
C PRO A 61 6.43 13.29 -20.59
N ASP A 62 6.63 13.57 -21.87
CA ASP A 62 7.95 13.47 -22.50
C ASP A 62 9.01 14.25 -21.71
N GLY A 63 10.17 13.62 -21.52
CA GLY A 63 11.29 14.21 -20.77
C GLY A 63 11.10 14.25 -19.25
N PHE A 64 9.99 13.75 -18.67
CA PHE A 64 9.82 13.66 -17.21
C PHE A 64 10.93 12.82 -16.56
N ALA A 65 11.25 11.65 -17.13
CA ALA A 65 12.31 10.78 -16.62
C ALA A 65 13.70 11.44 -16.69
N GLU A 66 14.01 12.15 -17.77
CA GLU A 66 15.26 12.90 -17.90
C GLU A 66 15.39 14.00 -16.85
N ARG A 67 14.32 14.78 -16.63
CA ARG A 67 14.29 15.81 -15.60
C ARG A 67 14.41 15.23 -14.20
N LEU A 68 13.77 14.08 -13.95
CA LEU A 68 13.88 13.36 -12.69
C LEU A 68 15.34 12.92 -12.44
N MET A 69 16.01 12.35 -13.44
CA MET A 69 17.43 11.97 -13.35
C MET A 69 18.34 13.17 -13.08
N GLN A 70 18.09 14.32 -13.72
CA GLN A 70 18.82 15.56 -13.46
C GLN A 70 18.67 16.04 -12.01
N CYS A 71 17.51 15.84 -11.37
CA CYS A 71 17.29 16.18 -9.97
C CYS A 71 18.12 15.32 -9.01
N PHE A 72 18.36 14.04 -9.34
CA PHE A 72 19.14 13.12 -8.50
C PHE A 72 20.66 13.18 -8.76
N GLY A 73 21.10 13.75 -9.88
CA GLY A 73 22.52 13.91 -10.24
C GLY A 73 23.30 12.58 -10.28
N ASP A 74 24.62 12.63 -10.11
CA ASP A 74 25.51 11.45 -10.00
C ASP A 74 25.37 10.69 -8.65
N ASN A 75 24.41 11.05 -7.80
CA ASN A 75 24.19 10.40 -6.49
C ASN A 75 23.31 9.15 -6.57
N VAL A 76 23.15 8.56 -7.75
CA VAL A 76 22.44 7.29 -7.92
C VAL A 76 23.45 6.14 -7.83
N TYR A 77 23.56 5.60 -6.61
CA TYR A 77 23.97 4.23 -6.30
C TYR A 77 25.46 3.85 -6.46
N SER A 78 26.19 3.79 -5.34
CA SER A 78 27.35 2.89 -5.21
C SER A 78 26.83 1.54 -4.71
N PRO A 79 26.93 0.45 -5.48
CA PRO A 79 26.65 -0.88 -4.97
C PRO A 79 27.74 -1.26 -3.96
N ASP A 80 27.36 -1.49 -2.70
CA ASP A 80 28.08 -2.39 -1.79
C ASP A 80 27.45 -3.80 -1.87
#